data_AF-A0A5S4UBI3-F1
#
_entry.id   AF-A0A5S4UBI3-F1
#
_cell.length_a   1.000
_cell.length_b   1.000
_cell.length_c   1.000
_cell.angle_alpha   90.00
_cell.angle_beta   90.00
_cell.angle_gamma   90.00
#
_symmetry.space_group_name_H-M   'P 1'
#
loop_
_entity.id
_entity.type
_entity.pdbx_description
1 polymer ?
#
loop_
_entity_poly.entity_id
_entity_poly.type
_entity_poly.pdbx_seq_one_letter_code
_entity_poly.pdbx_strand_id
1 'polypeptide(L)'
;MIVKQETDMSALLLTIQQALRDVMENDDIEINEKTDFDHDLDLDSVMFVQFLLTLEDNIDGLLFDPDQINMDAFTTVGSLIGWLNANVLAEVRHVG
;
A
#
# COMPACT_ATOMS: atom_id res chain seq x y z
N MET A 1 -23.19 -17.93 -4.25
CA MET A 1 -22.70 -16.81 -5.09
C MET A 1 -21.35 -16.43 -4.52
N ILE A 2 -20.27 -16.96 -5.07
CA ILE A 2 -18.91 -16.58 -4.65
C ILE A 2 -18.57 -15.36 -5.51
N VAL A 3 -18.72 -14.17 -4.93
CA VAL A 3 -18.10 -12.97 -5.48
C VAL A 3 -16.60 -13.25 -5.49
N LYS A 4 -16.04 -13.44 -6.67
CA LYS A 4 -14.60 -13.31 -6.84
C LYS A 4 -14.31 -11.87 -6.43
N GLN A 5 -13.52 -11.68 -5.39
CA GLN A 5 -12.99 -10.37 -5.06
C GLN A 5 -12.03 -10.03 -6.21
N GLU A 6 -12.55 -9.45 -7.29
CA GLU A 6 -11.81 -8.43 -8.02
C GLU A 6 -11.56 -7.37 -6.96
N THR A 7 -10.34 -7.33 -6.42
CA THR A 7 -9.92 -6.22 -5.58
C THR A 7 -10.11 -4.97 -6.44
N ASP A 8 -11.17 -4.21 -6.16
CA ASP A 8 -11.47 -2.98 -6.86
C ASP A 8 -10.23 -2.09 -6.71
N MET A 9 -9.55 -1.81 -7.81
CA MET A 9 -8.36 -0.94 -7.83
C MET A 9 -8.63 0.40 -7.14
N SER A 10 -9.88 0.89 -7.25
CA SER A 10 -10.37 2.05 -6.53
C SER A 10 -10.44 1.84 -5.01
N ALA A 11 -10.81 0.65 -4.54
CA ALA A 11 -10.84 0.34 -3.11
C ALA A 11 -9.43 0.31 -2.52
N LEU A 12 -8.46 -0.30 -3.23
CA LEU A 12 -7.07 -0.33 -2.77
C LEU A 12 -6.46 1.08 -2.70
N LEU A 13 -6.72 1.92 -3.70
CA LEU A 13 -6.28 3.31 -3.70
C LEU A 13 -6.87 4.09 -2.51
N LEU A 14 -8.15 3.86 -2.18
CA LEU A 14 -8.78 4.47 -1.01
C LEU A 14 -8.16 4.01 0.30
N THR A 15 -7.84 2.72 0.44
CA THR A 15 -7.16 2.19 1.63
C THR A 15 -5.76 2.80 1.80
N ILE A 16 -4.99 2.89 0.71
CA ILE A 16 -3.67 3.54 0.73
C ILE A 16 -3.80 5.01 1.12
N GLN A 17 -4.78 5.72 0.55
CA GLN A 17 -5.03 7.12 0.87
C GLN A 17 -5.38 7.30 2.35
N GLN A 18 -6.21 6.42 2.91
CA GLN A 18 -6.57 6.50 4.32
C GLN A 18 -5.36 6.27 5.23
N ALA A 19 -4.54 5.26 4.94
CA ALA A 19 -3.34 4.99 5.73
C ALA A 19 -2.33 6.16 5.69
N LEU A 20 -2.20 6.84 4.54
CA LEU A 20 -1.38 8.06 4.44
C LEU A 20 -1.94 9.21 5.27
N ARG A 21 -3.26 9.43 5.22
CA ARG A 21 -3.94 10.47 6.03
C ARG A 21 -3.72 10.24 7.52
N ASP A 22 -3.79 8.99 7.95
CA ASP A 22 -3.62 8.60 9.35
C ASP A 22 -2.18 8.85 9.83
N VAL A 23 -1.17 8.45 9.06
CA VAL A 23 0.24 8.61 9.45
C VAL A 23 0.73 10.05 9.32
N MET A 24 0.27 10.78 8.30
CA MET A 24 0.65 12.18 8.07
C MET A 24 -0.21 13.16 8.88
N GLU A 25 -1.21 12.66 9.62
CA GLU A 25 -2.20 13.47 10.35
C GLU A 25 -2.84 14.57 9.46
N ASN A 26 -3.12 14.23 8.20
CA ASN A 26 -3.60 15.16 7.19
C ASN A 26 -4.72 14.57 6.33
N ASP A 27 -5.97 14.93 6.66
CA ASP A 27 -7.18 14.45 5.99
C ASP A 27 -7.36 14.97 4.56
N ASP A 28 -6.63 16.01 4.15
CA ASP A 28 -6.75 16.64 2.83
C ASP A 28 -5.86 15.97 1.76
N ILE A 29 -5.11 14.92 2.12
CA ILE A 29 -4.27 14.19 1.17
C ILE A 29 -5.14 13.51 0.11
N GLU A 30 -4.85 13.83 -1.15
CA GLU A 30 -5.37 13.15 -2.33
C GLU A 30 -4.23 12.52 -3.10
N ILE A 31 -4.40 11.27 -3.54
CA ILE A 31 -3.37 10.52 -4.25
C ILE A 31 -3.89 9.95 -5.57
N ASN A 32 -2.96 9.69 -6.48
CA ASN A 32 -3.20 8.88 -7.67
C ASN A 32 -1.98 7.98 -7.91
N GLU A 33 -2.04 7.08 -8.89
CA GLU A 33 -0.96 6.13 -9.17
C GLU A 33 0.40 6.77 -9.46
N LYS A 34 0.43 8.02 -9.91
CA LYS A 34 1.66 8.76 -10.22
C LYS A 34 2.21 9.54 -9.03
N THR A 35 1.47 9.62 -7.93
CA THR A 35 1.91 10.30 -6.72
C THR A 35 3.17 9.63 -6.20
N ASP A 36 4.24 10.41 -6.08
CA ASP A 36 5.53 10.03 -5.53
C ASP A 36 5.52 10.22 -4.01
N PHE A 37 5.91 9.20 -3.24
CA PHE A 37 5.86 9.29 -1.79
C PHE A 37 6.86 10.30 -1.22
N ASP A 38 8.06 10.41 -1.79
CA ASP A 38 9.05 11.38 -1.33
C ASP A 38 8.74 12.76 -1.90
N HIS A 39 8.63 12.87 -3.22
CA HIS A 39 8.57 14.16 -3.90
C HIS A 39 7.22 14.89 -3.79
N ASP A 40 6.10 14.17 -3.78
CA ASP A 40 4.77 14.82 -3.75
C ASP A 40 4.20 14.90 -2.34
N LEU A 41 4.58 13.97 -1.45
CA LEU A 41 4.05 13.89 -0.08
C LEU A 41 5.06 14.26 1.00
N ASP A 42 6.34 14.53 0.67
CA ASP A 42 7.42 14.74 1.64
C ASP A 42 7.49 13.61 2.69
N LEU A 43 7.17 12.37 2.26
CA LEU A 43 7.11 11.23 3.16
C LEU A 43 8.52 10.72 3.44
N ASP A 44 9.04 10.95 4.64
CA ASP A 44 10.35 10.43 5.01
C ASP A 44 10.37 8.90 5.19
N SER A 45 11.57 8.31 5.24
CA SER A 45 11.74 6.86 5.40
C SER A 45 11.10 6.26 6.66
N VAL A 46 10.98 7.03 7.75
CA VAL A 46 10.38 6.57 9.01
C VAL A 46 8.85 6.59 8.90
N MET A 47 8.28 7.66 8.36
CA MET A 47 6.87 7.77 8.04
C MET A 47 6.46 6.73 7.00
N PHE A 48 7.32 6.42 6.02
CA PHE A 48 7.07 5.37 5.04
C PHE A 48 6.93 3.99 5.69
N VAL A 49 7.81 3.64 6.64
CA VAL A 49 7.68 2.38 7.39
C VAL A 49 6.40 2.36 8.23
N GLN A 50 6.07 3.46 8.90
CA GLN A 50 4.82 3.56 9.69
C GLN A 50 3.58 3.44 8.79
N PHE A 51 3.60 4.06 7.62
CA PHE A 51 2.56 3.95 6.61
C PHE A 51 2.35 2.50 6.18
N LEU A 52 3.43 1.74 5.94
CA LEU A 52 3.31 0.33 5.57
C LEU A 52 2.72 -0.52 6.70
N LEU A 53 3.14 -0.31 7.96
CA LEU A 53 2.56 -0.99 9.12
C LEU A 53 1.06 -0.67 9.29
N THR A 54 0.69 0.60 9.15
CA THR A 54 -0.73 1.01 9.16
C THR A 54 -1.49 0.36 8.00
N LEU A 55 -0.87 0.18 6.84
CA LEU A 55 -1.50 -0.46 5.69
C LEU A 55 -1.70 -1.97 5.91
N GLU A 56 -0.76 -2.67 6.57
CA GLU A 56 -0.95 -4.07 7.00
C GLU A 56 -2.18 -4.23 7.90
N ASP A 57 -2.34 -3.35 8.88
CA ASP A 57 -3.47 -3.39 9.81
C ASP A 57 -4.83 -3.19 9.10
N ASN A 58 -4.83 -2.56 7.92
CA ASN A 58 -6.03 -2.30 7.13
C ASN A 58 -6.31 -3.36 6.05
N ILE A 59 -5.36 -4.25 5.74
CA ILE A 59 -5.50 -5.25 4.67
C ILE A 59 -5.27 -6.65 5.24
N ASP A 60 -6.37 -7.41 5.37
CA ASP A 60 -6.32 -8.79 5.84
C ASP A 60 -5.39 -9.66 4.96
N GLY A 61 -4.39 -10.27 5.61
CA GLY A 61 -3.41 -11.16 4.94
C GLY A 61 -2.24 -10.44 4.30
N LEU A 62 -2.12 -9.12 4.44
CA LEU A 62 -0.91 -8.39 4.06
C LEU A 62 0.13 -8.46 5.18
N LEU A 63 1.34 -8.85 4.82
CA LEU A 63 2.52 -8.78 5.69
C LEU A 63 3.70 -8.31 4.84
N PHE A 64 4.25 -7.17 5.17
CA PHE A 64 5.50 -6.71 4.58
C PHE A 64 6.68 -7.35 5.32
N ASP A 65 7.66 -7.81 4.55
CA ASP A 65 8.92 -8.31 5.09
C ASP A 65 9.79 -7.10 5.47
N PRO A 66 10.08 -6.87 6.77
CA PRO A 66 10.86 -5.71 7.21
C PRO A 66 12.27 -5.66 6.61
N ASP A 67 12.82 -6.80 6.14
CA ASP A 67 14.12 -6.85 5.46
C ASP A 67 14.02 -6.45 3.97
N GLN A 68 12.81 -6.44 3.39
CA GLN A 68 12.53 -6.05 2.00
C GLN A 68 11.81 -4.70 1.87
N ILE A 69 11.30 -4.15 2.98
CA ILE A 69 10.71 -2.82 3.03
C ILE A 69 11.84 -1.79 2.92
N ASN A 70 11.99 -1.23 1.73
CA ASN A 70 12.73 0.00 1.56
C ASN A 70 11.95 0.95 0.64
N MET A 71 12.06 2.25 0.88
CA MET A 71 11.34 3.26 0.11
C MET A 71 11.76 3.30 -1.36
N ASP A 72 13.02 2.91 -1.69
CA ASP A 72 13.47 2.76 -3.07
C ASP A 72 12.71 1.66 -3.84
N ALA A 73 12.14 0.66 -3.14
CA ALA A 73 11.31 -0.37 -3.75
C ALA A 73 9.93 0.17 -4.18
N PHE A 74 9.48 1.27 -3.57
CA PHE A 74 8.14 1.82 -3.72
C PHE A 74 8.19 3.34 -3.88
N THR A 75 8.63 3.81 -5.05
CA THR A 75 8.74 5.24 -5.33
C THR A 75 7.37 5.92 -5.44
N THR A 76 6.37 5.22 -5.98
CA THR A 76 5.03 5.79 -6.28
C THR A 76 3.89 4.93 -5.75
N VAL A 77 2.73 5.53 -5.55
CA VAL A 77 1.49 4.80 -5.19
C VAL A 77 1.19 3.67 -6.17
N GLY A 78 1.39 3.89 -7.48
CA GLY A 78 1.20 2.86 -8.51
C GLY A 78 2.15 1.68 -8.36
N SER A 79 3.41 1.93 -7.98
CA SER A 79 4.39 0.85 -7.72
C SER A 79 3.99 -0.02 -6.53
N LEU A 80 3.47 0.59 -5.47
CA LEU A 80 2.94 -0.13 -4.30
C LEU A 80 1.69 -0.95 -4.66
N ILE A 81 0.74 -0.36 -5.39
CA ILE A 81 -0.45 -1.07 -5.88
C ILE A 81 -0.05 -2.28 -6.73
N GLY A 82 0.92 -2.11 -7.62
CA GLY A 82 1.43 -3.20 -8.45
C GLY A 82 2.01 -4.34 -7.61
N TRP A 83 2.78 -4.01 -6.57
CA TRP A 83 3.33 -5.00 -5.66
C TRP A 83 2.26 -5.69 -4.81
N LEU A 84 1.28 -4.95 -4.29
CA LEU A 84 0.17 -5.52 -3.52
C LEU A 84 -0.63 -6.50 -4.37
N ASN A 85 -0.94 -6.13 -5.61
CA ASN A 85 -1.57 -7.04 -6.56
C ASN A 85 -0.72 -8.27 -6.88
N ALA A 86 0.60 -8.16 -6.87
CA ALA A 86 1.49 -9.29 -7.16
C ALA A 86 1.70 -10.22 -5.96
N ASN A 87 1.62 -9.72 -4.72
CA ASN A 87 1.96 -10.49 -3.52
C ASN A 87 0.72 -10.91 -2.72
N VAL A 88 -0.22 -10.00 -2.48
CA VAL A 88 -1.47 -10.29 -1.74
C VAL A 88 -2.41 -11.18 -2.55
N LEU A 89 -2.42 -11.05 -3.89
CA LEU A 89 -3.27 -11.89 -4.76
C LEU A 89 -2.57 -13.19 -5.22
N ALA A 90 -1.27 -13.34 -5.01
CA ALA A 90 -0.53 -14.55 -5.43
C ALA A 90 -0.49 -15.65 -4.36
N GLU A 91 -0.72 -15.35 -3.08
CA GLU A 91 -0.63 -16.32 -1.97
C GLU A 91 -1.78 -17.35 -1.88
N VAL A 92 -2.58 -17.53 -2.94
CA VAL A 92 -3.38 -18.77 -3.12
C VAL A 92 -2.59 -19.85 -3.86
N ARG A 93 -1.36 -19.58 -4.30
CA ARG A 93 -0.56 -20.55 -5.06
C ARG A 93 0.83 -20.75 -4.46
N HIS A 94 0.92 -21.45 -3.34
CA HIS A 94 1.96 -22.47 -3.10
C HIS A 94 1.61 -23.33 -1.87
N VAL A 95 0.60 -24.19 -2.02
CA VAL A 95 0.62 -25.50 -1.34
C VAL A 95 1.40 -26.44 -2.26
N GLY A 96 2.58 -26.84 -1.82
CA GLY A 96 3.42 -27.85 -2.48
C GLY A 96 4.55 -28.27 -1.57
#